data_AF-A0A8R2NQP9-F1
#
_entry.id   AF-A0A8R2NQP9-F1
#
_cell.length_a   1.000
_cell.length_b   1.000
_cell.length_c   1.000
_cell.angle_alpha   90.00
_cell.angle_beta   90.00
_cell.angle_gamma   90.00
#
_symmetry.space_group_name_H-M   'P 1'
#
loop_
_entity.id
_entity.type
_entity.pdbx_description
1 polymer ?
#
loop_
_entity_poly.entity_id
_entity_poly.type
_entity_poly.pdbx_seq_one_letter_code
_entity_poly.pdbx_strand_id
1 'polypeptide(L)'
;MFGCSARLGVASIGLPMDEIDCLQSEEDIENILQVCEAQNDHLGSDSLDSEQCHTTLVEENEPGTENNSELINQRQQKIQHERALSVKCLEKQAKKMVKTSNSKYPELEVGTSVRISIPDVDRARGSPRNVLAVITDVKDNLYKLCTENGFLKHKYTRTEINPCKEKLLDLETVVSKLKEGGEITLREAAAFNSISGSQGFTRCHCKTQCKTNRCACRASTRLCNSKCHNSLPCNNKD
;
A
#
# COMPACT_ATOMS: atom_id res chain seq x y z
N MET A 1 28.75 -2.51 -24.30
CA MET A 1 27.89 -2.35 -23.11
C MET A 1 26.52 -1.87 -23.56
N PHE A 2 25.66 -2.79 -24.00
CA PHE A 2 24.27 -2.47 -24.34
C PHE A 2 23.39 -3.64 -23.90
N GLY A 3 22.26 -3.32 -23.28
CA GLY A 3 21.28 -4.29 -22.82
C GLY A 3 20.81 -3.99 -21.40
N CYS A 4 19.88 -3.04 -21.25
CA CYS A 4 19.01 -3.10 -20.07
C CYS A 4 18.17 -4.36 -20.18
N SER A 5 18.09 -5.18 -19.12
CA SER A 5 17.15 -6.31 -19.07
C SER A 5 15.74 -5.83 -19.41
N ALA A 6 15.02 -6.64 -20.18
CA ALA A 6 13.65 -6.37 -20.57
C ALA A 6 12.80 -6.07 -19.33
N ARG A 7 12.14 -4.92 -19.31
CA ARG A 7 11.15 -4.61 -18.27
C ARG A 7 9.90 -5.41 -18.59
N LEU A 8 9.77 -6.57 -17.97
CA LEU A 8 8.53 -7.34 -17.97
C LEU A 8 7.42 -6.46 -17.37
N GLY A 9 6.39 -6.18 -18.16
CA GLY A 9 5.15 -5.61 -17.66
C GLY A 9 4.46 -6.56 -16.68
N VAL A 10 3.30 -6.16 -16.17
CA VAL A 10 2.36 -7.03 -15.42
C VAL A 10 2.26 -8.38 -16.14
N ALA A 11 2.82 -9.41 -15.50
CA ALA A 11 3.25 -10.70 -16.06
C ALA A 11 2.47 -11.15 -17.31
N SER A 12 2.96 -10.78 -18.48
CA SER A 12 2.63 -11.44 -19.74
C SER A 12 3.39 -12.77 -19.77
N ILE A 13 2.66 -13.87 -19.59
CA ILE A 13 3.05 -15.27 -19.83
C ILE A 13 4.32 -15.72 -19.07
N GLY A 14 4.10 -16.57 -18.08
CA GLY A 14 5.14 -17.06 -17.17
C GLY A 14 6.19 -17.89 -17.87
N LEU A 15 7.32 -17.27 -18.22
CA LEU A 15 8.57 -17.97 -18.42
C LEU A 15 9.29 -18.10 -17.06
N PRO A 16 9.56 -19.32 -16.57
CA PRO A 16 10.32 -19.51 -15.33
C PRO A 16 11.76 -19.05 -15.55
N MET A 17 12.27 -18.25 -14.59
CA MET A 17 13.57 -17.59 -14.70
C MET A 17 14.75 -18.57 -14.67
N ASP A 18 14.56 -19.73 -14.03
CA ASP A 18 15.61 -20.73 -13.82
C ASP A 18 15.97 -21.52 -15.09
N GLU A 19 15.07 -21.54 -16.08
CA GLU A 19 15.29 -22.22 -17.36
C GLU A 19 16.00 -21.32 -18.39
N ILE A 20 15.98 -20.00 -18.19
CA ILE A 20 16.56 -19.02 -19.11
C ILE A 20 18.09 -18.98 -19.00
N ASP A 21 18.63 -19.17 -17.80
CA ASP A 21 20.08 -19.12 -17.53
C ASP A 21 20.84 -20.33 -18.10
N CYS A 22 20.14 -21.37 -18.55
CA CYS A 22 20.71 -22.61 -19.08
C CYS A 22 20.64 -22.74 -20.61
N LEU A 23 20.05 -21.75 -21.31
CA LEU A 23 19.90 -21.77 -22.77
C LEU A 23 21.22 -21.38 -23.44
N GLN A 24 21.78 -22.28 -24.24
CA GLN A 24 23.05 -22.06 -24.94
C GLN A 24 22.89 -22.01 -26.46
N SER A 25 21.76 -22.47 -27.00
CA SER A 25 21.47 -22.55 -28.44
C SER A 25 19.99 -22.36 -28.77
N GLU A 26 19.66 -22.08 -30.04
CA GLU A 26 18.26 -21.95 -30.52
C GLU A 26 17.48 -23.27 -30.39
N GLU A 27 18.14 -24.42 -30.45
CA GLU A 27 17.53 -25.74 -30.25
C GLU A 27 17.00 -25.92 -28.81
N ASP A 28 17.64 -25.28 -27.82
CA ASP A 28 17.18 -25.31 -26.43
C ASP A 28 15.84 -24.56 -26.25
N ILE A 29 15.59 -23.54 -27.09
CA ILE A 29 14.35 -22.76 -27.11
C ILE A 29 13.21 -23.59 -27.72
N GLU A 30 13.49 -24.32 -28.80
CA GLU A 30 12.54 -25.23 -29.44
C GLU A 30 12.12 -26.36 -28.50
N ASN A 31 13.07 -26.92 -27.74
CA ASN A 31 12.78 -27.94 -26.74
C ASN A 31 11.85 -27.45 -25.62
N ILE A 32 12.01 -26.20 -25.14
CA ILE A 32 11.11 -25.63 -24.13
C ILE A 32 9.71 -25.39 -24.69
N LEU A 33 9.61 -24.88 -25.92
CA LEU A 33 8.32 -24.72 -26.60
C LEU A 33 7.59 -26.06 -26.71
N GLN A 34 8.31 -27.11 -27.07
CA GLN A 34 7.76 -28.46 -27.22
C GLN A 34 7.37 -29.10 -25.87
N VAL A 35 8.11 -28.80 -24.79
CA VAL A 35 7.74 -29.23 -23.43
C VAL A 35 6.53 -28.46 -22.89
N CYS A 36 6.40 -27.17 -23.21
CA CYS A 36 5.23 -26.37 -22.84
C CYS A 36 3.98 -26.82 -23.59
N GLU A 37 4.12 -27.28 -24.84
CA GLU A 37 3.05 -27.91 -25.61
C GLU A 37 2.67 -29.28 -25.02
N ALA A 38 3.64 -30.12 -24.64
CA ALA A 38 3.39 -31.44 -24.06
C ALA A 38 2.78 -31.41 -22.64
N GLN A 39 3.03 -30.35 -21.85
CA GLN A 39 2.43 -30.20 -20.52
C GLN A 39 0.97 -29.71 -20.54
N ASN A 40 0.48 -29.22 -21.68
CA ASN A 40 -0.94 -28.90 -21.85
C ASN A 40 -1.84 -30.14 -21.96
N ASP A 41 -1.28 -31.33 -22.16
CA ASP A 41 -2.06 -32.57 -22.33
C ASP A 41 -2.56 -33.18 -21.01
N HIS A 42 -2.13 -32.70 -19.83
CA HIS A 42 -2.57 -33.29 -18.55
C HIS A 42 -3.63 -32.51 -17.76
N LEU A 43 -4.06 -31.33 -18.19
CA LEU A 43 -5.18 -30.61 -17.56
C LEU A 43 -6.11 -29.96 -18.59
N GLY A 44 -6.81 -30.82 -19.33
CA GLY A 44 -8.09 -30.50 -19.98
C GLY A 44 -7.98 -29.62 -21.22
N SER A 45 -8.25 -30.24 -22.37
CA SER A 45 -8.32 -29.63 -23.70
C SER A 45 -9.09 -28.31 -23.72
N ASP A 46 -8.49 -27.29 -24.34
CA ASP A 46 -9.17 -26.49 -25.35
C ASP A 46 -8.09 -25.88 -26.25
N SER A 47 -8.08 -26.39 -27.49
CA SER A 47 -7.23 -26.01 -28.62
C SER A 47 -7.26 -24.51 -28.90
N LEU A 48 -6.09 -23.88 -28.92
CA LEU A 48 -5.91 -22.54 -29.48
C LEU A 48 -4.78 -22.61 -30.51
N ASP A 49 -5.17 -22.73 -31.78
CA ASP A 49 -4.27 -22.52 -32.90
C ASP A 49 -3.71 -21.09 -32.84
N SER A 50 -2.39 -21.03 -32.77
CA SER A 50 -1.60 -19.82 -32.92
C SER A 50 -1.59 -19.41 -34.39
N GLU A 51 -2.57 -18.61 -34.82
CA GLU A 51 -2.42 -17.87 -36.07
C GLU A 51 -1.73 -16.52 -35.82
N GLN A 52 -0.52 -16.43 -36.38
CA GLN A 52 0.32 -15.25 -36.49
C GLN A 52 -0.46 -14.01 -36.96
N CYS A 53 -0.13 -12.88 -36.33
CA CYS A 53 -0.44 -11.54 -36.81
C CYS A 53 0.22 -11.30 -38.18
N HIS A 54 -0.50 -11.64 -39.26
CA HIS A 54 -0.13 -11.23 -40.60
C HIS A 54 -0.88 -9.94 -40.96
N THR A 55 -0.17 -8.80 -40.95
CA THR A 55 -0.65 -7.55 -41.54
C THR A 55 -0.65 -7.68 -43.06
N THR A 56 -1.78 -8.03 -43.65
CA THR A 56 -2.02 -7.90 -45.09
C THR A 56 -2.65 -6.55 -45.39
N LEU A 57 -1.95 -5.74 -46.19
CA LEU A 57 -2.50 -4.55 -46.84
C LEU A 57 -3.63 -5.00 -47.76
N VAL A 58 -4.84 -4.47 -47.54
CA VAL A 58 -6.03 -4.81 -48.33
C VAL A 58 -6.05 -3.92 -49.57
N GLU A 59 -5.85 -4.54 -50.74
CA GLU A 59 -6.23 -3.93 -52.03
C GLU A 59 -7.76 -3.91 -52.15
N GLU A 60 -8.30 -2.76 -52.54
CA GLU A 60 -9.73 -2.51 -52.70
C GLU A 60 -10.33 -3.42 -53.76
N ASN A 61 -11.38 -4.17 -53.40
CA ASN A 61 -12.50 -4.53 -54.29
C ASN A 61 -13.72 -4.95 -53.44
N GLU A 62 -14.78 -4.14 -53.46
CA GLU A 62 -16.13 -4.47 -52.97
C GLU A 62 -16.85 -5.34 -54.01
N PRO A 63 -17.55 -6.42 -53.61
CA PRO A 63 -18.97 -6.24 -53.31
C PRO A 63 -19.52 -7.16 -52.19
N GLY A 64 -20.46 -6.65 -51.39
CA GLY A 64 -21.49 -7.49 -50.74
C GLY A 64 -21.72 -7.22 -49.26
N THR A 65 -22.82 -6.54 -48.96
CA THR A 65 -23.24 -6.02 -47.65
C THR A 65 -23.59 -7.07 -46.58
N GLU A 66 -23.31 -8.36 -46.79
CA GLU A 66 -23.65 -9.46 -45.87
C GLU A 66 -22.45 -9.93 -45.02
N ASN A 67 -21.23 -9.88 -45.57
CA ASN A 67 -20.00 -10.42 -44.96
C ASN A 67 -19.42 -9.58 -43.81
N ASN A 68 -19.81 -8.31 -43.72
CA ASN A 68 -19.25 -7.38 -42.74
C ASN A 68 -19.77 -7.67 -41.32
N SER A 69 -21.01 -8.15 -41.21
CA SER A 69 -21.64 -8.47 -39.92
C SER A 69 -20.98 -9.67 -39.22
N GLU A 70 -20.60 -10.68 -39.99
CA GLU A 70 -20.00 -11.91 -39.48
C GLU A 70 -18.54 -11.70 -39.05
N LEU A 71 -17.77 -10.92 -39.82
CA LEU A 71 -16.43 -10.48 -39.44
C LEU A 71 -16.44 -9.61 -38.17
N ILE A 72 -17.42 -8.71 -38.03
CA ILE A 72 -17.59 -7.91 -36.82
C ILE A 72 -17.92 -8.82 -35.63
N ASN A 73 -18.80 -9.81 -35.79
CA ASN A 73 -19.15 -10.75 -34.73
C ASN A 73 -17.95 -11.61 -34.28
N GLN A 74 -17.17 -12.14 -35.23
CA GLN A 74 -15.94 -12.89 -34.92
C GLN A 74 -14.93 -12.02 -34.16
N ARG A 75 -14.75 -10.76 -34.59
CA ARG A 75 -13.89 -9.80 -33.88
C ARG A 75 -14.39 -9.54 -32.46
N GLN A 76 -15.70 -9.38 -32.26
CA GLN A 76 -16.29 -9.18 -30.94
C GLN A 76 -16.08 -10.40 -30.03
N GLN A 77 -16.24 -11.62 -30.57
CA GLN A 77 -15.99 -12.86 -29.83
C GLN A 77 -14.52 -12.98 -29.41
N LYS A 78 -13.57 -12.71 -30.31
CA LYS A 78 -12.13 -12.65 -29.98
C LYS A 78 -11.85 -11.63 -28.86
N ILE A 79 -12.42 -10.43 -28.96
CA ILE A 79 -12.27 -9.40 -27.91
C ILE A 79 -12.82 -9.88 -26.55
N GLN A 80 -13.99 -10.53 -26.54
CA GLN A 80 -14.58 -11.06 -25.31
C GLN A 80 -13.75 -12.19 -24.72
N HIS A 81 -13.23 -13.08 -25.56
CA HIS A 81 -12.34 -14.17 -25.16
C HIS A 81 -11.06 -13.62 -24.51
N GLU A 82 -10.37 -12.69 -25.17
CA GLU A 82 -9.16 -12.06 -24.64
C GLU A 82 -9.41 -11.30 -23.34
N ARG A 83 -10.57 -10.65 -23.20
CA ARG A 83 -10.97 -10.00 -21.94
C ARG A 83 -11.15 -11.02 -20.82
N ALA A 84 -11.80 -12.15 -21.10
CA ALA A 84 -11.99 -13.22 -20.13
C ALA A 84 -10.65 -13.86 -19.71
N LEU A 85 -9.74 -14.08 -20.66
CA LEU A 85 -8.37 -14.52 -20.38
C LEU A 85 -7.61 -13.51 -19.52
N SER A 86 -7.70 -12.23 -19.86
CA SER A 86 -7.06 -11.14 -19.11
C SER A 86 -7.51 -11.10 -17.65
N VAL A 87 -8.82 -11.27 -17.38
CA VAL A 87 -9.37 -11.36 -16.02
C VAL A 87 -8.75 -12.53 -15.26
N LYS A 88 -8.70 -13.73 -15.85
CA LYS A 88 -8.08 -14.92 -15.24
C LYS A 88 -6.59 -14.70 -14.92
N CYS A 89 -5.86 -14.04 -15.82
CA CYS A 89 -4.44 -13.71 -15.60
C CYS A 89 -4.24 -12.73 -14.45
N LEU A 90 -5.07 -11.69 -14.37
CA LEU A 90 -5.06 -10.74 -13.24
C LEU A 90 -5.37 -11.42 -11.92
N GLU A 91 -6.34 -12.34 -11.88
CA GLU A 91 -6.65 -13.13 -10.68
C GLU A 91 -5.48 -14.01 -10.23
N LYS A 92 -4.83 -14.71 -11.17
CA LYS A 92 -3.63 -15.52 -10.88
C LYS A 92 -2.50 -14.63 -10.31
N GLN A 93 -2.30 -13.46 -10.90
CA GLN A 93 -1.30 -12.50 -10.43
C GLN A 93 -1.62 -11.97 -9.03
N ALA A 94 -2.88 -11.61 -8.77
CA ALA A 94 -3.33 -11.16 -7.45
C ALA A 94 -3.09 -12.23 -6.39
N LYS A 95 -3.42 -13.49 -6.67
CA LYS A 95 -3.15 -14.63 -5.77
C LYS A 95 -1.65 -14.78 -5.49
N LYS A 96 -0.80 -14.66 -6.52
CA LYS A 96 0.66 -14.70 -6.37
C LYS A 96 1.16 -13.56 -5.49
N MET A 97 0.69 -12.34 -5.71
CA MET A 97 1.06 -11.17 -4.91
C MET A 97 0.68 -11.32 -3.43
N VAL A 98 -0.53 -11.79 -3.15
CA VAL A 98 -0.99 -12.06 -1.76
C VAL A 98 -0.12 -13.12 -1.10
N LYS A 99 0.17 -14.24 -1.79
CA LYS A 99 1.03 -15.30 -1.26
C LYS A 99 2.43 -14.79 -0.93
N THR A 100 3.04 -14.02 -1.83
CA THR A 100 4.37 -13.42 -1.61
C THR A 100 4.35 -12.43 -0.44
N SER A 101 3.31 -11.60 -0.32
CA SER A 101 3.15 -10.67 0.79
C SER A 101 3.05 -11.38 2.13
N ASN A 102 2.18 -12.40 2.23
CA ASN A 102 1.97 -13.17 3.47
C ASN A 102 3.22 -13.96 3.88
N SER A 103 4.04 -14.39 2.92
CA SER A 103 5.34 -15.01 3.20
C SER A 103 6.34 -14.01 3.80
N LYS A 104 6.36 -12.77 3.28
CA LYS A 104 7.27 -11.73 3.76
C LYS A 104 6.86 -11.13 5.11
N TYR A 105 5.56 -11.01 5.36
CA TYR A 105 5.01 -10.39 6.56
C TYR A 105 4.18 -11.41 7.35
N PRO A 106 4.77 -12.05 8.37
CA PRO A 106 4.11 -13.10 9.14
C PRO A 106 2.92 -12.55 9.92
N GLU A 107 2.02 -13.46 10.32
CA GLU A 107 0.87 -13.10 11.12
C GLU A 107 1.31 -12.63 12.51
N LEU A 108 0.59 -11.65 13.06
CA LEU A 108 0.85 -11.08 14.38
C LEU A 108 -0.30 -11.37 15.32
N GLU A 109 0.03 -11.69 16.57
CA GLU A 109 -0.96 -11.97 17.61
C GLU A 109 -1.41 -10.70 18.33
N VAL A 110 -2.63 -10.74 18.87
CA VAL A 110 -3.15 -9.71 19.77
C VAL A 110 -2.25 -9.58 21.00
N GLY A 111 -1.98 -8.35 21.42
CA GLY A 111 -1.03 -8.05 22.49
C GLY A 111 0.41 -7.85 22.03
N THR A 112 0.73 -8.07 20.75
CA THR A 112 2.07 -7.78 20.22
C THR A 112 2.30 -6.26 20.15
N SER A 113 3.45 -5.81 20.64
CA SER A 113 3.90 -4.43 20.47
C SER A 113 4.40 -4.20 19.05
N VAL A 114 3.93 -3.13 18.41
CA VAL A 114 4.24 -2.77 17.03
C VAL A 114 4.61 -1.29 16.92
N ARG A 115 5.29 -0.93 15.83
CA ARG A 115 5.67 0.44 15.48
C ARG A 115 5.06 0.82 14.16
N ILE A 116 4.45 2.00 14.10
CA ILE A 116 3.87 2.56 12.88
C ILE A 116 4.69 3.77 12.48
N SER A 117 5.13 3.82 11.22
CA SER A 117 5.87 4.96 10.70
C SER A 117 4.96 6.17 10.54
N ILE A 118 5.42 7.34 11.01
CA ILE A 118 4.70 8.61 10.85
C ILE A 118 5.12 9.23 9.52
N PRO A 119 4.17 9.53 8.61
CA PRO A 119 4.46 10.26 7.39
C PRO A 119 5.17 11.59 7.68
N ASP A 120 6.10 11.99 6.82
CA ASP A 120 6.87 13.23 7.02
C ASP A 120 5.97 14.47 7.10
N VAL A 121 4.83 14.45 6.41
CA VAL A 121 3.81 15.51 6.45
C VAL A 121 3.07 15.60 7.78
N ASP A 122 3.02 14.54 8.58
CA ASP A 122 2.35 14.51 9.89
C ASP A 122 3.34 14.69 11.03
N ARG A 123 4.65 14.53 10.76
CA ARG A 123 5.71 14.58 11.76
C ARG A 123 6.04 16.03 12.13
N ALA A 124 5.88 16.39 13.41
CA ALA A 124 6.30 17.69 13.92
C ALA A 124 7.82 17.74 14.19
N ARG A 125 8.34 18.94 14.46
CA ARG A 125 9.78 19.12 14.72
C ARG A 125 10.14 18.46 16.05
N GLY A 126 11.11 17.55 16.01
CA GLY A 126 11.56 16.79 17.18
C GLY A 126 10.61 15.65 17.59
N SER A 127 9.56 15.36 16.81
CA SER A 127 8.75 14.16 17.03
C SER A 127 9.51 12.89 16.62
N PRO A 128 9.22 11.75 17.26
CA PRO A 128 9.79 10.47 16.84
C PRO A 128 9.35 10.12 15.41
N ARG A 129 10.09 9.20 14.76
CA ARG A 129 9.73 8.69 13.43
C ARG A 129 8.56 7.71 13.45
N ASN A 130 8.37 7.03 14.58
CA ASN A 130 7.36 5.98 14.72
C ASN A 130 6.51 6.22 15.97
N VAL A 131 5.25 5.79 15.92
CA VAL A 131 4.36 5.63 17.07
C VAL A 131 4.43 4.20 17.57
N LEU A 132 4.55 4.00 18.89
CA LEU A 132 4.42 2.70 19.53
C LEU A 132 2.94 2.38 19.79
N ALA A 133 2.52 1.17 19.46
CA ALA A 133 1.16 0.69 19.68
C ALA A 133 1.14 -0.81 19.98
N VAL A 134 -0.01 -1.29 20.46
CA VAL A 134 -0.28 -2.71 20.72
C VAL A 134 -1.46 -3.15 19.84
N ILE A 135 -1.37 -4.36 19.29
CA ILE A 135 -2.49 -4.96 18.54
C ILE A 135 -3.61 -5.31 19.52
N THR A 136 -4.81 -4.79 19.29
CA THR A 136 -5.99 -5.04 20.14
C THR A 136 -6.94 -6.06 19.52
N ASP A 137 -7.17 -5.98 18.21
CA ASP A 137 -8.14 -6.81 17.50
C ASP A 137 -7.64 -7.06 16.06
N VAL A 138 -8.01 -8.21 15.49
CA VAL A 138 -7.64 -8.63 14.13
C VAL A 138 -8.91 -9.10 13.42
N LYS A 139 -9.29 -8.41 12.34
CA LYS A 139 -10.46 -8.74 11.51
C LYS A 139 -10.08 -8.62 10.03
N ASP A 140 -10.38 -9.65 9.24
CA ASP A 140 -10.14 -9.67 7.80
C ASP A 140 -8.69 -9.30 7.40
N ASN A 141 -7.69 -9.82 8.13
CA ASN A 141 -6.26 -9.46 7.99
C ASN A 141 -5.91 -7.98 8.24
N LEU A 142 -6.82 -7.22 8.86
CA LEU A 142 -6.62 -5.86 9.30
C LEU A 142 -6.49 -5.80 10.82
N TYR A 143 -5.53 -5.01 11.28
CA TYR A 143 -5.11 -4.92 12.67
C TYR A 143 -5.61 -3.60 13.27
N LYS A 144 -6.41 -3.66 14.32
CA LYS A 144 -6.75 -2.49 15.15
C LYS A 144 -5.67 -2.32 16.21
N LEU A 145 -5.18 -1.10 16.34
CA LEU A 145 -4.04 -0.75 17.18
C LEU A 145 -4.47 0.22 18.27
N CYS A 146 -3.87 0.06 19.45
CA CYS A 146 -4.06 0.93 20.59
C CYS A 146 -2.71 1.51 21.03
N THR A 147 -2.70 2.81 21.29
CA THR A 147 -1.54 3.54 21.85
C THR A 147 -1.85 3.89 23.31
N GLU A 148 -0.89 4.43 24.06
CA GLU A 148 -1.15 4.90 25.43
C GLU A 148 -2.21 6.01 25.53
N ASN A 149 -2.47 6.72 24.43
CA ASN A 149 -3.35 7.88 24.39
C ASN A 149 -4.73 7.59 23.77
N GLY A 150 -4.94 6.40 23.21
CA GLY A 150 -6.20 6.04 22.58
C GLY A 150 -6.08 5.01 21.45
N PHE A 151 -7.24 4.59 20.96
CA PHE A 151 -7.36 3.65 19.85
C PHE A 151 -7.16 4.36 18.52
N LEU A 152 -6.34 3.81 17.63
CA LEU A 152 -6.19 4.36 16.29
C LEU A 152 -7.46 4.12 15.48
N LYS A 153 -8.03 5.20 14.90
CA LYS A 153 -9.24 5.13 14.06
C LYS A 153 -9.07 4.13 12.91
N HIS A 154 -7.94 4.23 12.22
CA HIS A 154 -7.60 3.38 11.09
C HIS A 154 -7.18 1.97 11.53
N LYS A 155 -7.51 0.96 10.72
CA LYS A 155 -6.96 -0.39 10.85
C LYS A 155 -5.80 -0.53 9.87
N TYR A 156 -4.79 -1.28 10.26
CA TYR A 156 -3.55 -1.37 9.49
C TYR A 156 -3.35 -2.77 8.90
N THR A 157 -2.65 -2.82 7.78
CA THR A 157 -2.18 -4.07 7.18
C THR A 157 -0.83 -4.48 7.78
N ARG A 158 -0.44 -5.75 7.58
CA ARG A 158 0.87 -6.26 8.03
C ARG A 158 2.07 -5.49 7.44
N THR A 159 1.90 -4.89 6.26
CA THR A 159 2.94 -4.12 5.58
C THR A 159 3.18 -2.74 6.19
N GLU A 160 2.20 -2.21 6.91
CA GLU A 160 2.26 -0.85 7.49
C GLU A 160 2.76 -0.85 8.94
N ILE A 161 2.81 -2.02 9.56
CA ILE A 161 3.20 -2.21 10.96
C ILE A 161 4.51 -2.97 11.05
N ASN A 162 5.39 -2.52 11.94
CA ASN A 162 6.66 -3.17 12.20
C ASN A 162 6.62 -3.79 13.60
N PRO A 163 6.59 -5.12 13.76
CA PRO A 163 6.57 -5.75 15.07
C PRO A 163 7.85 -5.45 15.86
N CYS A 164 7.69 -5.22 17.16
CA CYS A 164 8.80 -5.17 18.09
C CYS A 164 9.19 -6.59 18.53
N LYS A 165 10.49 -6.81 18.75
CA LYS A 165 10.99 -8.07 19.32
C LYS A 165 10.58 -8.23 20.79
N GLU A 166 10.47 -7.11 21.50
CA GLU A 166 10.12 -7.05 22.91
C GLU A 166 8.72 -6.45 23.11
N LYS A 167 8.06 -6.87 24.19
CA LYS A 167 6.78 -6.30 24.63
C LYS A 167 7.04 -4.99 25.37
N LEU A 168 7.10 -3.90 24.61
CA LEU A 168 7.34 -2.55 25.14
C LEU A 168 6.10 -1.96 25.80
N LEU A 169 4.92 -2.40 25.38
CA LEU A 169 3.64 -1.96 25.87
C LEU A 169 2.80 -3.19 26.22
N ASP A 170 2.16 -3.15 27.39
CA ASP A 170 1.33 -4.24 27.87
C ASP A 170 -0.15 -3.95 27.63
N LEU A 171 -0.86 -4.89 27.01
CA LEU A 171 -2.22 -4.69 26.50
C LEU A 171 -3.19 -4.34 27.62
N GLU A 172 -3.12 -5.07 28.74
CA GLU A 172 -4.03 -4.86 29.87
C GLU A 172 -3.86 -3.48 30.51
N THR A 173 -2.61 -3.03 30.65
CA THR A 173 -2.29 -1.72 31.22
C THR A 173 -2.77 -0.58 30.33
N VAL A 174 -2.54 -0.69 29.02
CA VAL A 174 -2.92 0.33 28.04
C VAL A 174 -4.44 0.43 27.93
N VAL A 175 -5.13 -0.71 27.80
CA VAL A 175 -6.59 -0.74 27.72
C VAL A 175 -7.23 -0.26 29.03
N SER A 176 -6.65 -0.60 30.19
CA SER A 176 -7.17 -0.16 31.49
C SER A 176 -7.05 1.35 31.72
N LYS A 177 -5.95 1.97 31.28
CA LYS A 177 -5.80 3.43 31.29
C LYS A 177 -6.80 4.12 30.36
N LEU A 178 -7.26 3.42 29.34
CA LEU A 178 -8.08 3.93 28.24
C LEU A 178 -9.51 3.38 28.24
N LYS A 179 -10.04 2.91 29.37
CA LYS A 179 -11.42 2.42 29.45
C LYS A 179 -12.47 3.45 28.98
N GLU A 180 -12.09 4.72 28.83
CA GLU A 180 -12.87 5.80 28.18
C GLU A 180 -12.07 6.55 27.08
N GLY A 181 -11.02 5.95 26.54
CA GLY A 181 -10.15 6.56 25.54
C GLY A 181 -10.84 6.66 24.18
N GLY A 182 -11.13 7.90 23.75
CA GLY A 182 -11.68 8.18 22.44
C GLY A 182 -10.78 7.70 21.30
N GLU A 183 -11.36 7.48 20.12
CA GLU A 183 -10.57 7.14 18.94
C GLU A 183 -9.73 8.36 18.49
N ILE A 184 -8.45 8.12 18.23
CA ILE A 184 -7.48 9.12 17.78
C ILE A 184 -6.92 8.77 16.39
N THR A 185 -6.49 9.78 15.67
CA THR A 185 -5.76 9.64 14.40
C THR A 185 -4.27 9.37 14.65
N LEU A 186 -3.56 8.86 13.64
CA LEU A 186 -2.11 8.69 13.71
C LEU A 186 -1.38 10.02 13.97
N ARG A 187 -1.87 11.11 13.38
CA ARG A 187 -1.34 12.47 13.58
C ARG A 187 -1.49 12.93 15.03
N GLU A 188 -2.64 12.69 15.65
CA GLU A 188 -2.87 13.01 17.05
C GLU A 188 -1.96 12.16 17.95
N ALA A 189 -1.86 10.85 17.68
CA ALA A 189 -0.92 9.97 18.39
C ALA A 189 0.54 10.44 18.27
N ALA A 190 0.95 10.90 17.08
CA ALA A 190 2.27 11.47 16.86
C ALA A 190 2.47 12.79 17.62
N ALA A 191 1.43 13.63 17.70
CA ALA A 191 1.46 14.90 18.42
C ALA A 191 1.60 14.70 19.93
N PHE A 192 0.95 13.69 20.51
CA PHE A 192 1.10 13.36 21.94
C PHE A 192 2.52 12.90 22.30
N ASN A 193 3.16 12.16 21.40
CA ASN A 193 4.55 11.70 21.56
C ASN A 193 5.61 12.77 21.21
N SER A 194 5.18 13.97 20.83
CA SER A 194 6.06 15.04 20.40
C SER A 194 6.34 16.03 21.52
N ILE A 195 7.61 16.37 21.72
CA ILE A 195 8.04 17.41 22.69
C ILE A 195 7.39 18.76 22.34
N SER A 196 7.31 19.10 21.05
CA SER A 196 6.73 20.35 20.57
C SER A 196 5.20 20.28 20.34
N GLY A 197 4.60 19.10 20.56
CA GLY A 197 3.20 18.79 20.24
C GLY A 197 2.94 18.62 18.75
N SER A 198 1.78 19.07 18.30
CA SER A 198 1.30 18.91 16.92
C SER A 198 2.15 19.67 15.90
N GLN A 199 2.04 19.26 14.64
CA GLN A 199 2.62 19.95 13.51
C GLN A 199 2.22 21.44 13.47
N GLY A 200 3.16 22.30 13.06
CA GLY A 200 2.97 23.74 12.90
C GLY A 200 3.65 24.58 13.98
N PHE A 201 3.60 25.90 13.82
CA PHE A 201 4.02 26.83 14.87
C PHE A 201 2.79 27.27 15.65
N THR A 202 2.70 26.86 16.92
CA THR A 202 1.68 27.38 17.83
C THR A 202 2.08 28.80 18.24
N ARG A 203 1.31 29.79 17.79
CA ARG A 203 1.45 31.19 18.23
C ARG A 203 0.08 31.76 18.56
N CYS A 204 -0.01 32.62 19.57
CA CYS A 204 -1.22 33.40 19.78
C CYS A 204 -1.18 34.69 18.95
N HIS A 205 -2.35 35.20 18.60
CA HIS A 205 -2.53 36.49 17.91
C HIS A 205 -3.01 37.60 18.87
N CYS A 206 -2.74 37.45 20.17
CA CYS A 206 -3.20 38.41 21.16
C CYS A 206 -2.44 39.74 21.03
N LYS A 207 -3.19 40.83 21.01
CA LYS A 207 -2.65 42.20 21.05
C LYS A 207 -2.46 42.71 22.49
N THR A 208 -3.01 42.00 23.48
CA THR A 208 -3.00 42.32 24.90
C THR A 208 -2.23 41.27 25.72
N GLN A 209 -2.03 41.51 27.02
CA GLN A 209 -1.10 40.80 27.91
C GLN A 209 -1.41 39.31 28.25
N CYS A 210 -2.03 38.52 27.37
CA CYS A 210 -2.22 37.05 27.51
C CYS A 210 -2.60 36.53 28.92
N LYS A 211 -3.47 37.26 29.63
CA LYS A 211 -3.87 36.95 31.02
C LYS A 211 -4.95 35.88 31.12
N THR A 212 -5.77 35.71 30.08
CA THR A 212 -6.92 34.81 30.09
C THR A 212 -6.78 33.72 29.04
N ASN A 213 -7.61 32.68 29.13
CA ASN A 213 -7.66 31.57 28.16
C ASN A 213 -8.18 31.98 26.76
N ARG A 214 -8.40 33.28 26.52
CA ARG A 214 -8.52 33.82 25.16
C ARG A 214 -7.20 33.75 24.39
N CYS A 215 -6.08 33.68 25.11
CA CYS A 215 -4.79 33.40 24.50
C CYS A 215 -4.67 31.91 24.17
N ALA A 216 -4.43 31.58 22.90
CA ALA A 216 -4.26 30.21 22.44
C ALA A 216 -3.09 29.48 23.11
N CYS A 217 -1.98 30.17 23.38
CA CYS A 217 -0.83 29.58 24.09
C CYS A 217 -1.21 29.21 25.53
N ARG A 218 -1.83 30.14 26.26
CA ARG A 218 -2.27 29.88 27.65
C ARG A 218 -3.35 28.80 27.72
N ALA A 219 -4.31 28.81 26.79
CA ALA A 219 -5.35 27.80 26.71
C ALA A 219 -4.80 26.39 26.45
N SER A 220 -3.70 26.30 25.70
CA SER A 220 -2.95 25.05 25.48
C SER A 220 -1.86 24.80 26.51
N THR A 221 -1.94 25.46 27.68
CA THR A 221 -1.00 25.36 28.81
C THR A 221 0.48 25.55 28.43
N ARG A 222 0.73 26.39 27.42
CA ARG A 222 2.07 26.76 26.92
C ARG A 222 2.37 28.23 27.17
N LEU A 223 3.66 28.53 27.32
CA LEU A 223 4.17 29.89 27.38
C LEU A 223 4.33 30.47 25.97
N CYS A 224 4.13 31.78 25.86
CA CYS A 224 4.28 32.56 24.64
C CYS A 224 5.77 32.78 24.37
N ASN A 225 6.24 32.33 23.22
CA ASN A 225 7.59 32.61 22.75
C ASN A 225 7.67 33.95 21.98
N SER A 226 8.88 34.32 21.55
CA SER A 226 9.16 35.53 20.76
C SER A 226 8.43 35.60 19.40
N LYS A 227 7.81 34.52 18.93
CA LYS A 227 7.00 34.51 17.69
C LYS A 227 5.53 34.87 17.93
N CYS A 228 5.07 34.88 19.17
CA CYS A 228 3.70 35.24 19.56
C CYS A 228 3.51 36.75 19.65
N HIS A 229 4.52 37.41 20.19
CA HIS A 229 4.55 38.86 20.36
C HIS A 229 5.93 39.33 19.97
N ASN A 230 5.99 40.37 19.14
CA ASN A 230 7.27 40.99 18.78
C ASN A 230 7.85 41.68 20.04
N SER A 231 7.35 42.88 20.36
CA SER A 231 7.78 43.71 21.48
C SER A 231 6.65 44.07 22.46
N LEU A 232 5.44 43.52 22.25
CA LEU A 232 4.29 43.79 23.11
C LEU A 232 4.45 43.10 24.47
N PRO A 233 4.01 43.74 25.57
CA PRO A 233 4.06 43.14 26.90
C PRO A 233 3.15 41.91 26.96
N CYS A 234 3.71 40.79 27.40
CA CYS A 234 3.01 39.52 27.57
C CYS A 234 3.28 38.98 28.96
N ASN A 235 2.23 38.61 29.71
CA ASN A 235 2.36 38.04 31.05
C ASN A 235 2.36 36.51 31.07
N ASN A 236 2.35 35.89 29.89
CA ASN A 236 2.43 34.44 29.73
C ASN A 236 3.66 34.13 28.86
N LYS A 237 4.82 34.72 29.15
CA LYS A 237 6.02 34.62 28.33
C LYS A 237 6.99 33.60 28.92
N ASP A 238 7.67 32.84 28.05
CA ASP A 238 8.86 32.03 28.40
C ASP A 238 10.04 32.93 28.82
#